data_AF-A0A1Q5UMC4-F1
#
_entry.id   AF-A0A1Q5UMC4-F1
#
_cell.length_a   1.000
_cell.length_b   1.000
_cell.length_c   1.000
_cell.angle_alpha   90.00
_cell.angle_beta   90.00
_cell.angle_gamma   90.00
#
_symmetry.space_group_name_H-M   'P 1'
#
loop_
_entity.id
_entity.type
_entity.pdbx_description
1 polymer ?
#
loop_
_entity_poly.entity_id
_entity_poly.type
_entity_poly.pdbx_seq_one_letter_code
_entity_poly.pdbx_strand_id
1 'polypeptide(L)'
;MSSSHIPDYEIEEPSKRDPTIETCLNGADNLERLLQKDGFTKWGFVIYRCTYQSQKDWERFIARFLQPVTEYLEDSKGLDMLEGFTPTVFEDLLFNKATTALLRTHFRKWATTAPLQEQGIDTFGHSGRYRFFIMVDQEVLESVLDSDPDAITRTGFVRLVYGEWEPEVNEDSNESVDSDKEFEPLEGCTQEDVGWMKVPYDEIQAVGALTMRDMDDWDIYAITHQSLPNYATLVTGDFFNMVPESLRTISRSIQNFGLGSLGRNETNVTNGNLFGLVDSSNAHKEAKLGGGDQGDE
;
A
#
# COMPACT_ATOMS: atom_id res chain seq x y z
N MET A 1 -9.44 34.12 -38.41
CA MET A 1 -9.68 32.66 -38.47
C MET A 1 -8.75 32.04 -37.46
N SER A 2 -9.28 31.73 -36.28
CA SER A 2 -8.49 31.16 -35.18
C SER A 2 -8.27 29.68 -35.49
N SER A 3 -7.01 29.28 -35.65
CA SER A 3 -6.63 27.87 -35.80
C SER A 3 -6.86 27.21 -34.45
N SER A 4 -7.93 26.40 -34.36
CA SER A 4 -8.14 25.46 -33.27
C SER A 4 -6.98 24.47 -33.28
N HIS A 5 -6.06 24.65 -32.34
CA HIS A 5 -5.03 23.67 -32.03
C HIS A 5 -5.78 22.45 -31.50
N ILE A 6 -5.87 21.42 -32.34
CA ILE A 6 -6.29 20.08 -31.92
C ILE A 6 -5.18 19.64 -30.95
N PRO A 7 -5.50 19.23 -29.70
CA PRO A 7 -4.47 18.72 -28.82
C PRO A 7 -3.82 17.52 -29.53
N ASP A 8 -2.50 17.55 -29.64
CA ASP A 8 -1.74 16.43 -30.18
C ASP A 8 -2.14 15.19 -29.39
N TYR A 9 -2.85 14.28 -30.04
CA TYR A 9 -3.10 12.94 -29.51
C TYR A 9 -1.71 12.30 -29.53
N GLU A 10 -1.02 12.29 -28.39
CA GLU A 10 0.23 11.54 -28.25
C GLU A 10 -0.04 10.13 -28.76
N ILE A 11 0.73 9.69 -29.75
CA ILE A 11 0.60 8.36 -30.32
C ILE A 11 0.88 7.40 -29.17
N GLU A 12 -0.16 6.70 -28.70
CA GLU A 12 -0.05 5.74 -27.61
C GLU A 12 0.92 4.63 -28.04
N GLU A 13 2.14 4.66 -27.47
CA GLU A 13 3.16 3.68 -27.78
C GLU A 13 2.72 2.30 -27.25
N PRO A 14 2.91 1.22 -28.04
CA PRO A 14 2.67 -0.13 -27.55
C PRO A 14 3.49 -0.41 -26.30
N SER A 15 2.93 -1.17 -25.36
CA SER A 15 3.66 -1.58 -24.17
C SER A 15 4.91 -2.36 -24.57
N LYS A 16 6.03 -2.04 -23.92
CA LYS A 16 7.29 -2.75 -24.16
C LYS A 16 7.28 -4.18 -23.60
N ARG A 17 6.40 -4.45 -22.63
CA ARG A 17 6.21 -5.76 -21.98
C ARG A 17 5.13 -6.58 -22.69
N ASP A 18 4.12 -5.91 -23.24
CA ASP A 18 3.08 -6.54 -24.05
C ASP A 18 2.70 -5.68 -25.27
N PRO A 19 3.30 -5.92 -26.46
CA PRO A 19 3.01 -5.14 -27.65
C PRO A 19 1.56 -5.21 -28.15
N THR A 20 0.71 -6.05 -27.54
CA THR A 20 -0.73 -6.15 -27.89
C THR A 20 -1.61 -5.11 -27.19
N ILE A 21 -1.07 -4.40 -26.20
CA ILE A 21 -1.77 -3.33 -25.47
C ILE A 21 -0.94 -2.04 -25.49
N GLU A 22 -1.59 -0.92 -25.20
CA GLU A 22 -0.93 0.38 -25.05
C GLU A 22 -0.13 0.44 -23.73
N THR A 23 0.95 1.21 -23.72
CA THR A 23 1.81 1.37 -22.54
C THR A 23 1.05 1.91 -21.33
N CYS A 24 0.07 2.80 -21.55
CA CYS A 24 -0.77 3.35 -20.50
C CYS A 24 -1.66 2.30 -19.84
N LEU A 25 -1.90 1.14 -20.46
CA LEU A 25 -2.72 0.05 -19.92
C LEU A 25 -1.91 -1.01 -19.17
N ASN A 26 -0.58 -0.99 -19.30
CA ASN A 26 0.30 -1.94 -18.62
C ASN A 26 0.76 -1.37 -17.27
N GLY A 27 0.39 -2.04 -16.17
CA GLY A 27 0.73 -1.61 -14.80
C GLY A 27 2.23 -1.42 -14.56
N ALA A 28 3.04 -2.36 -15.03
CA ALA A 28 4.50 -2.32 -14.84
C ALA A 28 5.17 -1.22 -15.68
N ASP A 29 4.71 -0.98 -16.91
CA ASP A 29 5.18 0.16 -17.73
C ASP A 29 4.88 1.49 -17.03
N ASN A 30 3.68 1.63 -16.48
CA ASN A 30 3.31 2.83 -15.74
C ASN A 30 4.14 3.02 -14.47
N LEU A 31 4.35 1.94 -13.70
CA LEU A 31 5.18 1.97 -12.50
C LEU A 31 6.60 2.41 -12.84
N GLU A 32 7.19 1.80 -13.87
CA GLU A 32 8.53 2.15 -14.30
C GLU A 32 8.62 3.59 -14.79
N ARG A 33 7.66 4.05 -15.59
CA ARG A 33 7.62 5.44 -16.07
C ARG A 33 7.55 6.43 -14.90
N LEU A 34 6.77 6.13 -13.87
CA LEU A 34 6.69 6.95 -12.65
C LEU A 34 8.02 6.96 -11.89
N LEU A 35 8.62 5.79 -11.65
CA LEU A 35 9.90 5.69 -10.97
C LEU A 35 11.01 6.42 -11.74
N GLN A 36 11.07 6.27 -13.06
CA GLN A 36 12.03 6.98 -13.91
C GLN A 36 11.82 8.50 -13.89
N LYS A 37 10.57 8.97 -13.93
CA LYS A 37 10.23 10.40 -13.87
C LYS A 37 10.78 11.06 -12.59
N ASP A 38 10.69 10.36 -11.47
CA ASP A 38 11.16 10.86 -10.17
C ASP A 38 12.64 10.50 -9.88
N GLY A 39 13.28 9.70 -10.75
CA GLY A 39 14.65 9.21 -10.56
C GLY A 39 14.77 8.15 -9.45
N PHE A 40 13.68 7.44 -9.16
CA PHE A 40 13.61 6.47 -8.07
C PHE A 40 13.89 5.05 -8.57
N THR A 41 14.50 4.26 -7.70
CA THR A 41 14.78 2.84 -7.94
C THR A 41 14.08 1.94 -6.94
N LYS A 42 13.77 2.45 -5.73
CA LYS A 42 13.07 1.71 -4.68
C LYS A 42 11.62 2.13 -4.57
N TRP A 43 10.74 1.14 -4.36
CA TRP A 43 9.31 1.33 -4.20
C TRP A 43 8.70 0.35 -3.18
N GLY A 44 7.40 0.45 -2.96
CA GLY A 44 6.66 -0.21 -1.88
C GLY A 44 6.49 0.69 -0.66
N PHE A 45 5.40 0.50 0.07
CA PHE A 45 5.07 1.33 1.23
C PHE A 45 5.85 0.93 2.49
N VAL A 46 5.98 1.89 3.41
CA VAL A 46 6.45 1.64 4.77
C VAL A 46 5.39 0.90 5.57
N ILE A 47 5.79 -0.08 6.39
CA ILE A 47 4.91 -0.92 7.19
C ILE A 47 5.34 -0.80 8.66
N TYR A 48 4.41 -0.43 9.54
CA TYR A 48 4.60 -0.42 10.98
C TYR A 48 3.92 -1.62 11.62
N ARG A 49 4.71 -2.49 12.26
CA ARG A 49 4.19 -3.56 13.09
C ARG A 49 3.73 -3.01 14.43
N CYS A 50 2.43 -3.07 14.68
CA CYS A 50 1.80 -2.56 15.90
C CYS A 50 1.21 -3.66 16.79
N THR A 51 1.40 -4.93 16.43
CA THR A 51 1.04 -6.10 17.26
C THR A 51 2.19 -7.09 17.35
N TYR A 52 2.41 -7.61 18.55
CA TYR A 52 3.51 -8.51 18.90
C TYR A 52 3.01 -9.79 19.60
N GLN A 53 1.73 -10.13 19.45
CA GLN A 53 1.12 -11.27 20.13
C GLN A 53 1.65 -12.62 19.63
N SER A 54 1.96 -12.72 18.34
CA SER A 54 2.41 -13.96 17.70
C SER A 54 3.40 -13.65 16.57
N GLN A 55 4.64 -14.11 16.71
CA GLN A 55 5.65 -13.97 15.66
C GLN A 55 5.29 -14.79 14.41
N LYS A 56 4.73 -15.99 14.62
CA LYS A 56 4.31 -16.88 13.56
C LYS A 56 3.20 -16.26 12.69
N ASP A 57 2.23 -15.61 13.32
CA ASP A 57 1.13 -14.99 12.57
C ASP A 57 1.58 -13.71 11.87
N TRP A 58 2.53 -12.98 12.45
CA TRP A 58 3.18 -11.87 11.77
C TRP A 58 3.92 -12.30 10.49
N GLU A 59 4.72 -13.37 10.55
CA GLU A 59 5.42 -13.90 9.38
C GLU A 59 4.44 -14.36 8.29
N ARG A 60 3.34 -15.00 8.68
CA ARG A 60 2.25 -15.38 7.76
C ARG A 60 1.58 -14.15 7.15
N PHE A 61 1.34 -13.11 7.94
CA PHE A 61 0.77 -11.86 7.47
C PHE A 61 1.69 -11.20 6.43
N ILE A 62 2.98 -11.04 6.71
CA ILE A 62 3.92 -10.41 5.77
C ILE A 62 4.00 -11.19 4.46
N ALA A 63 4.13 -12.52 4.53
CA ALA A 63 4.15 -13.35 3.32
C ALA A 63 2.89 -13.15 2.48
N ARG A 64 1.72 -13.13 3.12
CA ARG A 64 0.43 -12.97 2.45
C ARG A 64 0.19 -11.55 1.94
N PHE A 65 0.66 -10.54 2.66
CA PHE A 65 0.48 -9.14 2.31
C PHE A 65 1.33 -8.74 1.10
N LEU A 66 2.52 -9.32 0.97
CA LEU A 66 3.45 -8.98 -0.10
C LEU A 66 3.29 -9.87 -1.35
N GLN A 67 2.72 -11.07 -1.22
CA GLN A 67 2.49 -11.99 -2.35
C GLN A 67 1.74 -11.37 -3.55
N PRO A 68 0.66 -10.58 -3.37
CA PRO A 68 -0.12 -10.02 -4.48
C PRO A 68 0.69 -9.12 -5.43
N VAL A 69 1.81 -8.56 -4.97
CA VAL A 69 2.71 -7.78 -5.81
C VAL A 69 3.31 -8.62 -6.93
N THR A 70 3.72 -9.85 -6.61
CA THR A 70 4.25 -10.78 -7.61
C THR A 70 3.16 -11.14 -8.62
N GLU A 71 1.95 -11.47 -8.16
CA GLU A 71 0.80 -11.80 -9.04
C GLU A 71 0.52 -10.65 -10.02
N TYR A 72 0.44 -9.41 -9.52
CA TYR A 72 0.23 -8.22 -10.34
C TYR A 72 1.33 -7.99 -11.39
N LEU A 73 2.59 -8.22 -11.02
CA LEU A 73 3.72 -8.07 -11.92
C LEU A 73 3.82 -9.21 -12.94
N GLU A 74 3.40 -10.42 -12.60
CA GLU A 74 3.27 -11.52 -13.57
C GLU A 74 2.23 -11.20 -14.64
N ASP A 75 1.05 -10.72 -14.23
CA ASP A 75 -0.04 -10.32 -15.13
C ASP A 75 0.37 -9.18 -16.07
N SER A 76 1.17 -8.24 -15.58
CA SER A 76 1.70 -7.12 -16.37
C SER A 76 3.02 -7.44 -17.09
N LYS A 77 3.52 -8.68 -17.01
CA LYS A 77 4.81 -9.12 -17.59
C LYS A 77 6.00 -8.26 -17.12
N GLY A 78 5.93 -7.76 -15.89
CA GLY A 78 6.85 -6.80 -15.28
C GLY A 78 7.62 -7.33 -14.08
N LEU A 79 7.92 -8.63 -14.03
CA LEU A 79 8.69 -9.25 -12.95
C LEU A 79 10.07 -8.59 -12.72
N ASP A 80 10.62 -7.91 -13.73
CA ASP A 80 11.83 -7.11 -13.61
C ASP A 80 11.71 -5.99 -12.56
N MET A 81 10.49 -5.50 -12.31
CA MET A 81 10.23 -4.45 -11.32
C MET A 81 10.38 -4.91 -9.87
N LEU A 82 10.43 -6.23 -9.61
CA LEU A 82 10.64 -6.77 -8.26
C LEU A 82 12.01 -6.40 -7.69
N GLU A 83 13.02 -6.10 -8.52
CA GLU A 83 14.34 -5.66 -8.05
C GLU A 83 14.25 -4.38 -7.22
N GLY A 84 13.34 -3.47 -7.57
CA GLY A 84 13.08 -2.23 -6.84
C GLY A 84 12.07 -2.36 -5.70
N PHE A 85 11.38 -3.50 -5.56
CA PHE A 85 10.33 -3.66 -4.56
C PHE A 85 10.94 -3.91 -3.18
N THR A 86 11.11 -2.84 -2.40
CA THR A 86 11.79 -2.88 -1.10
C THR A 86 10.95 -2.17 -0.03
N PRO A 87 9.78 -2.72 0.36
CA PRO A 87 9.00 -2.15 1.46
C PRO A 87 9.82 -2.10 2.75
N THR A 88 9.75 -0.97 3.48
CA THR A 88 10.45 -0.80 4.74
C THR A 88 9.55 -1.24 5.89
N VAL A 89 10.02 -2.19 6.70
CA VAL A 89 9.26 -2.70 7.85
C VAL A 89 9.89 -2.19 9.15
N PHE A 90 9.09 -1.50 9.96
CA PHE A 90 9.47 -1.04 11.30
C PHE A 90 8.90 -1.97 12.37
N GLU A 91 9.79 -2.66 13.07
CA GLU A 91 9.46 -3.62 14.14
C GLU A 91 10.15 -3.20 15.46
N ASP A 92 9.56 -2.22 16.14
CA ASP A 92 9.98 -1.79 17.48
C ASP A 92 8.84 -2.05 18.48
N LEU A 93 9.17 -2.60 19.66
CA LEU A 93 8.21 -2.81 20.75
C LEU A 93 7.55 -1.52 21.21
N LEU A 94 8.18 -0.35 21.00
CA LEU A 94 7.57 0.96 21.23
C LEU A 94 6.32 1.19 20.36
N PHE A 95 6.18 0.47 19.25
CA PHE A 95 5.02 0.55 18.37
C PHE A 95 3.88 -0.40 18.76
N ASN A 96 4.05 -1.23 19.79
CA ASN A 96 2.98 -2.14 20.24
C ASN A 96 1.76 -1.35 20.71
N LYS A 97 0.64 -1.47 19.98
CA LYS A 97 -0.59 -0.69 20.18
C LYS A 97 -0.37 0.83 20.09
N ALA A 98 0.59 1.28 19.28
CA ALA A 98 0.81 2.70 19.04
C ALA A 98 -0.39 3.36 18.37
N THR A 99 -0.58 4.64 18.67
CA THR A 99 -1.57 5.49 17.99
C THR A 99 -1.03 6.01 16.67
N THR A 100 -1.92 6.41 15.76
CA THR A 100 -1.53 7.01 14.48
C THR A 100 -0.68 8.27 14.68
N ALA A 101 -0.96 9.08 15.71
CA ALA A 101 -0.17 10.27 16.03
C ALA A 101 1.30 9.96 16.36
N LEU A 102 1.56 8.90 17.13
CA LEU A 102 2.92 8.47 17.47
C LEU A 102 3.66 7.98 16.21
N LEU A 103 2.97 7.18 15.38
CA LEU A 103 3.53 6.66 14.14
C LEU A 103 3.80 7.77 13.12
N ARG A 104 2.89 8.75 12.96
CA ARG A 104 3.10 9.94 12.11
C ARG A 104 4.35 10.71 12.53
N THR A 105 4.54 10.92 13.84
CA THR A 105 5.73 11.61 14.36
C THR A 105 7.02 10.88 13.96
N HIS A 106 7.06 9.56 14.13
CA HIS A 106 8.21 8.74 13.74
C HIS A 106 8.41 8.74 12.21
N PHE A 107 7.32 8.57 11.45
CA PHE A 107 7.32 8.52 10.00
C PHE A 107 7.82 9.83 9.38
N ARG A 108 7.32 10.99 9.81
CA ARG A 108 7.78 12.31 9.35
C ARG A 108 9.28 12.47 9.56
N LYS A 109 9.78 12.04 10.73
CA LYS A 109 11.21 12.07 11.02
C LYS A 109 12.01 11.17 10.07
N TRP A 110 11.55 9.95 9.79
CA TRP A 110 12.19 9.07 8.81
C TRP A 110 12.16 9.66 7.40
N ALA A 111 11.00 10.18 6.97
CA ALA A 111 10.78 10.73 5.64
C ALA A 111 11.68 11.95 5.34
N THR A 112 12.14 12.69 6.36
CA THR A 112 13.06 13.83 6.16
C THR A 112 14.42 13.44 5.58
N THR A 113 14.87 12.20 5.75
CA THR A 113 16.19 11.75 5.25
C THR A 113 16.11 10.56 4.31
N ALA A 114 14.98 9.84 4.32
CA ALA A 114 14.82 8.61 3.56
C ALA A 114 14.99 8.79 2.03
N PRO A 115 14.40 9.80 1.36
CA PRO A 115 14.58 9.95 -0.09
C PRO A 115 16.04 10.08 -0.49
N LEU A 116 16.81 10.92 0.22
CA LEU A 116 18.23 11.09 -0.04
C LEU A 116 19.03 9.81 0.23
N GLN A 117 18.72 9.09 1.31
CA GLN A 117 19.41 7.85 1.68
C GLN A 117 19.06 6.65 0.78
N GLU A 118 17.81 6.58 0.34
CA GLU A 118 17.28 5.44 -0.42
C GLU A 118 17.44 5.61 -1.92
N GLN A 119 17.22 6.83 -2.43
CA GLN A 119 17.18 7.16 -3.86
C GLN A 119 18.37 8.03 -4.29
N GLY A 120 19.06 8.69 -3.36
CA GLY A 120 20.11 9.67 -3.68
C GLY A 120 19.56 11.04 -4.09
N ILE A 121 18.26 11.29 -3.90
CA ILE A 121 17.57 12.53 -4.31
C ILE A 121 16.77 13.07 -3.12
N ASP A 122 16.90 14.37 -2.85
CA ASP A 122 16.25 15.06 -1.73
C ASP A 122 14.86 15.62 -2.11
N THR A 123 13.96 14.75 -2.57
CA THR A 123 12.57 15.09 -2.91
C THR A 123 11.66 13.87 -2.76
N PHE A 124 10.38 14.07 -2.48
CA PHE A 124 9.41 12.96 -2.42
C PHE A 124 8.91 12.55 -3.81
N GLY A 125 9.15 13.38 -4.83
CA GLY A 125 8.58 13.19 -6.17
C GLY A 125 7.07 12.98 -6.08
N HIS A 126 6.54 12.05 -6.85
CA HIS A 126 5.15 11.58 -6.81
C HIS A 126 5.03 10.26 -6.04
N SER A 127 6.03 9.86 -5.26
CA SER A 127 5.99 8.57 -4.57
C SER A 127 5.14 8.65 -3.30
N GLY A 128 4.15 7.76 -3.21
CA GLY A 128 3.38 7.53 -1.99
C GLY A 128 4.21 7.00 -0.82
N ARG A 129 5.35 6.35 -1.09
CA ARG A 129 6.23 5.75 -0.07
C ARG A 129 6.66 6.72 1.02
N TYR A 130 6.84 7.99 0.67
CA TYR A 130 7.29 9.05 1.59
C TYR A 130 6.15 9.88 2.18
N ARG A 131 4.89 9.60 1.79
CA ARG A 131 3.68 10.32 2.22
C ARG A 131 2.75 9.46 3.06
N PHE A 132 2.66 8.17 2.73
CA PHE A 132 1.77 7.23 3.37
C PHE A 132 2.53 6.05 3.97
N PHE A 133 1.95 5.46 5.01
CA PHE A 133 2.45 4.22 5.59
C PHE A 133 1.30 3.28 5.96
N ILE A 134 1.62 2.01 6.09
CA ILE A 134 0.71 0.96 6.51
C ILE A 134 0.87 0.74 8.01
N MET A 135 -0.24 0.79 8.74
CA MET A 135 -0.30 0.42 10.14
C MET A 135 -0.92 -0.97 10.28
N VAL A 136 -0.20 -1.89 10.92
CA VAL A 136 -0.67 -3.27 11.16
C VAL A 136 -0.85 -3.50 12.65
N ASP A 137 -2.07 -3.24 13.13
CA ASP A 137 -2.48 -3.65 14.48
C ASP A 137 -3.08 -5.07 14.48
N GLN A 138 -3.66 -5.48 15.61
CA GLN A 138 -4.23 -6.81 15.72
C GLN A 138 -5.44 -7.01 14.79
N GLU A 139 -6.29 -6.00 14.61
CA GLU A 139 -7.48 -6.10 13.75
C GLU A 139 -7.07 -6.30 12.29
N VAL A 140 -6.07 -5.54 11.82
CA VAL A 140 -5.52 -5.68 10.47
C VAL A 140 -4.89 -7.05 10.26
N LEU A 141 -4.08 -7.53 11.23
CA LEU A 141 -3.44 -8.82 11.13
C LEU A 141 -4.47 -9.95 11.02
N GLU A 142 -5.49 -9.95 11.88
CA GLU A 142 -6.57 -10.94 11.85
C GLU A 142 -7.38 -10.85 10.55
N SER A 143 -7.75 -9.63 10.13
CA SER A 143 -8.52 -9.40 8.90
C SER A 143 -7.86 -10.01 7.66
N VAL A 144 -6.54 -9.86 7.51
CA VAL A 144 -5.80 -10.41 6.36
C VAL A 144 -5.64 -11.92 6.46
N LEU A 145 -5.39 -12.46 7.66
CA LEU A 145 -5.19 -13.91 7.86
C LEU A 145 -6.49 -14.72 7.78
N ASP A 146 -7.61 -14.13 8.18
CA ASP A 146 -8.95 -14.76 8.12
C ASP A 146 -9.58 -14.63 6.72
N SER A 147 -9.05 -13.74 5.87
CA SER A 147 -9.49 -13.61 4.49
C SER A 147 -9.18 -14.88 3.70
N ASP A 148 -10.11 -15.34 2.86
CA ASP A 148 -9.88 -16.45 1.95
C ASP A 148 -9.01 -15.98 0.76
N PRO A 149 -7.82 -16.56 0.53
CA PRO A 149 -6.93 -16.13 -0.55
C PRO A 149 -7.48 -16.44 -1.94
N ASP A 150 -8.32 -17.47 -2.03
CA ASP A 150 -8.87 -17.99 -3.27
C ASP A 150 -10.26 -17.40 -3.58
N ALA A 151 -10.79 -16.58 -2.67
CA ALA A 151 -12.04 -15.87 -2.90
C ALA A 151 -11.88 -14.85 -4.03
N ILE A 152 -12.90 -14.79 -4.89
CA ILE A 152 -13.00 -13.81 -5.99
C ILE A 152 -12.86 -12.37 -5.47
N THR A 153 -13.37 -12.09 -4.27
CA THR A 153 -13.21 -10.81 -3.58
C THR A 153 -12.54 -11.04 -2.24
N ARG A 154 -11.26 -10.71 -2.15
CA ARG A 154 -10.51 -10.77 -0.90
C ARG A 154 -11.01 -9.65 0.02
N THR A 155 -11.46 -10.03 1.22
CA THR A 155 -12.11 -9.13 2.19
C THR A 155 -11.17 -8.55 3.25
N GLY A 156 -9.92 -9.00 3.26
CA GLY A 156 -8.90 -8.48 4.17
C GLY A 156 -8.62 -7.00 3.89
N PHE A 157 -8.20 -6.25 4.89
CA PHE A 157 -7.79 -4.87 4.72
C PHE A 157 -6.53 -4.55 5.52
N VAL A 158 -5.85 -3.47 5.14
CA VAL A 158 -4.83 -2.80 5.96
C VAL A 158 -5.22 -1.35 6.19
N ARG A 159 -4.63 -0.70 7.20
CA ARG A 159 -4.81 0.74 7.42
C ARG A 159 -3.72 1.52 6.70
N LEU A 160 -4.11 2.28 5.68
CA LEU A 160 -3.27 3.28 5.04
C LEU A 160 -3.38 4.59 5.82
N VAL A 161 -2.27 5.12 6.29
CA VAL A 161 -2.21 6.33 7.10
C VAL A 161 -1.51 7.43 6.31
N TYR A 162 -2.13 8.61 6.25
CA TYR A 162 -1.48 9.79 5.70
C TYR A 162 -0.54 10.40 6.75
N GLY A 163 0.75 10.46 6.39
CA GLY A 163 1.83 10.86 7.28
C GLY A 163 1.76 12.31 7.71
N GLU A 164 1.33 13.21 6.82
CA GLU A 164 1.28 14.66 7.05
C GLU A 164 -0.08 15.15 7.53
N TRP A 165 -1.09 14.28 7.63
CA TRP A 165 -2.42 14.66 8.08
C TRP A 165 -2.42 15.30 9.48
N GLU A 166 -3.19 16.36 9.61
CA GLU A 166 -3.47 17.07 10.86
C GLU A 166 -4.97 17.42 10.90
N PRO A 167 -5.62 17.36 12.07
CA PRO A 167 -7.05 17.66 12.18
C PRO A 167 -7.32 19.11 11.81
N GLU A 168 -8.41 19.36 11.08
CA GLU A 168 -8.82 20.72 10.75
C GLU A 168 -9.17 21.49 12.03
N VAL A 169 -8.60 22.68 12.19
CA VAL A 169 -8.89 23.56 13.32
C VAL A 169 -9.96 24.56 12.87
N ASN A 170 -11.17 24.42 13.38
CA ASN A 170 -12.25 25.39 13.13
C ASN A 170 -11.94 26.71 13.86
N GLU A 171 -11.14 27.59 13.26
CA GLU A 171 -10.84 28.92 13.81
C GLU A 171 -12.00 29.92 13.62
N ASP A 172 -12.88 29.69 12.65
CA ASP A 172 -14.00 30.59 12.32
C ASP A 172 -15.37 29.94 12.57
N SER A 173 -15.88 30.11 13.79
CA SER A 173 -17.20 29.65 14.23
C SER A 173 -18.38 30.43 13.62
N ASN A 174 -18.30 30.85 12.35
CA ASN A 174 -19.32 31.70 11.71
C ASN A 174 -19.68 31.36 10.27
N GLU A 175 -19.10 30.33 9.64
CA GLU A 175 -19.63 29.78 8.40
C GLU A 175 -20.25 28.41 8.65
N SER A 176 -21.58 28.41 8.83
CA SER A 176 -22.40 27.21 8.87
C SER A 176 -22.37 26.53 7.50
N VAL A 177 -21.51 25.54 7.33
CA VAL A 177 -21.55 24.62 6.19
C VAL A 177 -21.59 23.19 6.74
N ASP A 178 -22.78 22.75 7.16
CA ASP A 178 -23.26 21.35 7.19
C ASP A 178 -22.28 20.22 7.64
N SER A 179 -21.34 20.48 8.55
CA SER A 179 -20.41 19.45 9.09
C SER A 179 -20.67 19.04 10.54
N ASP A 180 -21.88 19.29 11.07
CA ASP A 180 -22.29 19.00 12.46
C ASP A 180 -22.38 17.50 12.83
N LYS A 181 -21.81 16.59 12.05
CA LYS A 181 -21.71 15.18 12.43
C LYS A 181 -20.43 14.96 13.22
N GLU A 182 -20.52 15.23 14.52
CA GLU A 182 -19.52 14.77 15.49
C GLU A 182 -19.64 13.24 15.61
N PHE A 183 -18.59 12.52 15.22
CA PHE A 183 -18.54 11.08 15.35
C PHE A 183 -17.99 10.64 16.70
N GLU A 184 -18.15 9.36 17.05
CA GLU A 184 -17.53 8.78 18.25
C GLU A 184 -16.01 8.97 18.19
N PRO A 185 -15.36 9.51 19.25
CA PRO A 185 -13.95 9.85 19.20
C PRO A 185 -13.05 8.65 18.90
N LEU A 186 -12.27 8.77 17.82
CA LEU A 186 -11.27 7.81 17.40
C LEU A 186 -9.87 8.40 17.63
N GLU A 187 -9.13 7.84 18.59
CA GLU A 187 -7.86 8.42 19.07
C GLU A 187 -7.97 9.91 19.48
N GLY A 188 -9.18 10.35 19.88
CA GLY A 188 -9.46 11.73 20.26
C GLY A 188 -9.89 12.64 19.10
N CYS A 189 -10.03 12.12 17.88
CA CYS A 189 -10.58 12.83 16.73
C CYS A 189 -12.06 12.46 16.51
N THR A 190 -12.92 13.46 16.32
CA THR A 190 -14.36 13.30 16.04
C THR A 190 -14.76 13.71 14.62
N GLN A 191 -13.76 14.05 13.79
CA GLN A 191 -13.96 14.40 12.38
C GLN A 191 -14.23 13.16 11.54
N GLU A 192 -14.84 13.35 10.37
CA GLU A 192 -15.05 12.28 9.40
C GLU A 192 -13.71 11.74 8.89
N ASP A 193 -12.82 12.63 8.44
CA ASP A 193 -11.42 12.30 8.15
C ASP A 193 -10.58 12.29 9.43
N VAL A 194 -9.94 11.15 9.66
CA VAL A 194 -9.03 10.89 10.80
C VAL A 194 -7.59 10.68 10.31
N GLY A 195 -7.34 10.92 9.02
CA GLY A 195 -6.05 10.81 8.34
C GLY A 195 -5.57 9.38 8.15
N TRP A 196 -6.47 8.41 8.19
CA TRP A 196 -6.22 7.02 7.84
C TRP A 196 -7.50 6.36 7.30
N MET A 197 -7.35 5.37 6.41
CA MET A 197 -8.47 4.60 5.85
C MET A 197 -8.14 3.11 5.76
N LYS A 198 -9.18 2.27 5.69
CA LYS A 198 -9.04 0.84 5.38
C LYS A 198 -8.99 0.65 3.86
N VAL A 199 -7.95 -0.02 3.37
CA VAL A 199 -7.77 -0.33 1.95
C VAL A 199 -7.57 -1.84 1.74
N PRO A 200 -7.96 -2.40 0.58
CA PRO A 200 -7.69 -3.79 0.24
C PRO A 200 -6.21 -4.11 0.36
N TYR A 201 -5.89 -5.17 1.11
CA TYR A 201 -4.49 -5.52 1.39
C TYR A 201 -3.74 -6.00 0.14
N ASP A 202 -4.46 -6.56 -0.83
CA ASP A 202 -3.91 -7.17 -2.03
C ASP A 202 -3.68 -6.19 -3.18
N GLU A 203 -4.26 -4.99 -3.11
CA GLU A 203 -4.06 -3.95 -4.12
C GLU A 203 -3.02 -2.89 -3.69
N ILE A 204 -2.95 -2.57 -2.40
CA ILE A 204 -2.26 -1.36 -1.92
C ILE A 204 -0.76 -1.30 -2.26
N GLN A 205 -0.01 -2.41 -2.20
CA GLN A 205 1.44 -2.35 -2.48
C GLN A 205 1.74 -2.12 -3.96
N ALA A 206 0.96 -2.70 -4.86
CA ALA A 206 1.17 -2.61 -6.30
C ALA A 206 0.36 -1.47 -6.94
N VAL A 207 -0.97 -1.55 -6.89
CA VAL A 207 -1.86 -0.51 -7.43
C VAL A 207 -1.66 0.80 -6.69
N GLY A 208 -1.55 0.75 -5.36
CA GLY A 208 -1.31 1.96 -4.56
C GLY A 208 0.01 2.66 -4.88
N ALA A 209 1.03 1.96 -5.39
CA ALA A 209 2.27 2.61 -5.84
C ALA A 209 2.05 3.48 -7.10
N LEU A 210 0.98 3.22 -7.87
CA LEU A 210 0.58 4.01 -9.03
C LEU A 210 -0.41 5.12 -8.67
N THR A 211 -1.30 4.85 -7.72
CA THR A 211 -2.48 5.70 -7.46
C THR A 211 -2.39 6.55 -6.21
N MET A 212 -1.56 6.23 -5.21
CA MET A 212 -1.47 7.02 -3.97
C MET A 212 -0.25 7.94 -4.04
N ARG A 213 -0.31 9.02 -4.82
CA ARG A 213 0.86 9.87 -5.11
C ARG A 213 0.85 11.19 -4.35
N ASP A 214 -0.31 11.79 -4.16
CA ASP A 214 -0.47 13.08 -3.46
C ASP A 214 -1.81 13.20 -2.72
N MET A 215 -2.12 14.40 -2.24
CA MET A 215 -3.36 14.71 -1.51
C MET A 215 -4.62 14.61 -2.39
N ASP A 216 -4.52 14.91 -3.69
CA ASP A 216 -5.69 14.84 -4.56
C ASP A 216 -6.15 13.37 -4.69
N ASP A 217 -5.18 12.44 -4.66
CA ASP A 217 -5.47 11.00 -4.60
C ASP A 217 -6.07 10.58 -3.23
N TRP A 218 -5.71 11.23 -2.12
CA TRP A 218 -6.23 10.90 -0.77
C TRP A 218 -7.75 11.14 -0.66
N ASP A 219 -8.21 12.30 -1.12
CA ASP A 219 -9.61 12.73 -0.99
C ASP A 219 -10.57 11.90 -1.87
N ILE A 220 -10.06 11.31 -2.97
CA ILE A 220 -10.85 10.46 -3.87
C ILE A 220 -11.25 9.13 -3.20
N TYR A 221 -10.44 8.63 -2.27
CA TYR A 221 -10.63 7.32 -1.64
C TYR A 221 -11.07 7.40 -0.16
N ALA A 222 -11.11 8.59 0.43
CA ALA A 222 -11.37 8.76 1.85
C ALA A 222 -12.86 8.56 2.22
N ILE A 223 -13.20 7.34 2.64
CA ILE A 223 -14.25 7.12 3.65
C ILE A 223 -13.53 6.54 4.88
N THR A 224 -13.40 7.36 5.91
CA THR A 224 -12.30 7.28 6.90
C THR A 224 -12.79 7.04 8.33
N HIS A 225 -14.07 7.26 8.62
CA HIS A 225 -14.63 6.99 9.94
C HIS A 225 -15.10 5.52 10.11
N GLN A 226 -14.65 4.82 11.18
CA GLN A 226 -14.93 3.39 11.41
C GLN A 226 -16.44 3.05 11.49
N SER A 227 -17.29 4.03 11.79
CA SER A 227 -18.76 3.86 11.82
C SER A 227 -19.42 3.87 10.43
N LEU A 228 -18.70 4.31 9.39
CA LEU A 228 -19.18 4.27 8.01
C LEU A 228 -18.83 2.91 7.38
N PRO A 229 -19.68 2.38 6.48
CA PRO A 229 -19.37 1.14 5.78
C PRO A 229 -18.14 1.34 4.89
N ASN A 230 -16.99 0.86 5.37
CA ASN A 230 -15.71 0.93 4.66
C ASN A 230 -15.73 0.02 3.44
N TYR A 231 -15.56 0.57 2.24
CA TYR A 231 -14.86 -0.06 1.12
C TYR A 231 -14.36 1.04 0.19
N ALA A 232 -13.20 1.61 0.49
CA ALA A 232 -12.43 2.32 -0.51
C ALA A 232 -11.79 1.26 -1.42
N THR A 233 -12.46 0.93 -2.51
CA THR A 233 -11.83 0.10 -3.53
C THR A 233 -10.81 0.97 -4.26
N LEU A 234 -9.53 0.56 -4.31
CA LEU A 234 -8.52 1.29 -5.10
C LEU A 234 -8.74 1.09 -6.62
N VAL A 235 -9.79 0.34 -7.00
CA VAL A 235 -10.23 0.00 -8.36
C VAL A 235 -10.37 1.26 -9.23
N THR A 236 -9.25 1.60 -9.87
CA THR A 236 -9.08 1.63 -11.33
C THR A 236 -10.21 2.32 -12.11
N GLY A 237 -10.62 3.49 -11.63
CA GLY A 237 -11.61 4.34 -12.28
C GLY A 237 -11.19 4.82 -13.68
N ASP A 238 -9.88 4.88 -13.96
CA ASP A 238 -9.35 5.34 -15.25
C ASP A 238 -8.64 4.25 -16.08
N PHE A 239 -8.32 3.08 -15.51
CA PHE A 239 -7.62 2.00 -16.25
C PHE A 239 -8.56 1.02 -16.97
N PHE A 240 -9.77 0.74 -16.46
CA PHE A 240 -10.67 -0.27 -17.07
C PHE A 240 -11.63 0.27 -18.14
N ASN A 241 -11.60 1.57 -18.44
CA ASN A 241 -12.35 2.10 -19.58
C ASN A 241 -11.70 1.81 -20.95
N MET A 242 -10.52 1.17 -20.98
CA MET A 242 -9.77 0.85 -22.21
C MET A 242 -9.44 -0.65 -22.36
N VAL A 243 -10.28 -1.56 -21.86
CA VAL A 243 -10.14 -3.00 -22.16
C VAL A 243 -11.24 -3.47 -23.13
N PRO A 244 -10.92 -4.16 -24.23
CA PRO A 244 -11.90 -4.71 -25.16
C PRO A 244 -12.94 -5.60 -24.46
N GLU A 245 -14.16 -5.61 -24.99
CA GLU A 245 -15.37 -6.24 -24.41
C GLU A 245 -15.24 -7.75 -24.08
N SER A 246 -14.16 -8.42 -24.48
CA SER A 246 -13.86 -9.83 -24.16
C SER A 246 -13.51 -10.07 -22.69
N LEU A 247 -12.84 -9.13 -22.00
CA LEU A 247 -12.50 -9.30 -20.57
C LEU A 247 -13.61 -8.84 -19.61
N ARG A 248 -14.57 -8.06 -20.12
CA ARG A 248 -15.77 -7.63 -19.36
C ARG A 248 -16.75 -8.78 -19.09
N THR A 249 -16.64 -9.89 -19.82
CA THR A 249 -17.55 -11.03 -19.73
C THR A 249 -17.25 -11.91 -18.51
N ILE A 250 -16.02 -11.91 -17.99
CA ILE A 250 -15.65 -12.76 -16.84
C ILE A 250 -16.12 -12.13 -15.51
N SER A 251 -16.10 -10.80 -15.39
CA SER A 251 -16.53 -10.10 -14.17
C SER A 251 -18.06 -9.93 -14.05
N ARG A 252 -18.77 -9.71 -15.18
CA ARG A 252 -20.23 -9.51 -15.16
C ARG A 252 -21.05 -10.78 -14.88
N SER A 253 -20.48 -11.97 -15.04
CA SER A 253 -21.19 -13.23 -14.79
C SER A 253 -21.30 -13.62 -13.31
N ILE A 254 -20.63 -12.92 -12.38
CA ILE A 254 -20.63 -13.29 -10.96
C ILE A 254 -21.68 -12.53 -10.13
N GLN A 255 -22.24 -11.42 -10.64
CA GLN A 255 -23.35 -10.73 -9.96
C GLN A 255 -24.72 -11.40 -10.17
N ASN A 256 -24.84 -12.35 -11.09
CA ASN A 256 -26.10 -13.04 -11.37
C ASN A 256 -25.86 -14.54 -11.55
N PHE A 257 -25.64 -15.32 -10.49
CA PHE A 257 -26.18 -16.68 -10.35
C PHE A 257 -25.86 -17.22 -8.96
N GLY A 258 -26.82 -17.07 -8.05
CA GLY A 258 -26.94 -17.96 -6.90
C GLY A 258 -27.46 -19.34 -7.32
N LEU A 259 -27.18 -20.33 -6.47
CA LEU A 259 -27.73 -21.69 -6.39
C LEU A 259 -27.18 -22.72 -7.40
N GLY A 260 -26.31 -23.62 -6.91
CA GLY A 260 -26.04 -24.89 -7.60
C GLY A 260 -24.79 -25.65 -7.14
N SER A 261 -24.98 -26.47 -6.10
CA SER A 261 -24.24 -27.70 -5.73
C SER A 261 -23.21 -28.34 -6.70
N LEU A 262 -22.20 -29.00 -6.09
CA LEU A 262 -21.23 -30.01 -6.58
C LEU A 262 -19.96 -29.46 -7.26
N GLY A 263 -18.74 -29.91 -6.98
CA GLY A 263 -18.21 -30.94 -6.11
C GLY A 263 -16.68 -31.08 -6.35
N ARG A 264 -15.92 -31.25 -5.26
CA ARG A 264 -14.63 -31.97 -5.14
C ARG A 264 -13.76 -32.24 -6.39
N ASN A 265 -12.50 -31.78 -6.36
CA ASN A 265 -11.26 -32.59 -6.17
C ASN A 265 -10.00 -31.88 -6.71
N GLU A 266 -8.94 -31.86 -5.86
CA GLU A 266 -7.50 -32.15 -6.15
C GLU A 266 -6.77 -31.38 -7.29
N THR A 267 -5.50 -30.95 -7.25
CA THR A 267 -4.32 -31.26 -6.42
C THR A 267 -3.19 -30.22 -6.64
N ASN A 268 -2.38 -30.05 -5.58
CA ASN A 268 -1.02 -29.51 -5.38
C ASN A 268 -0.01 -29.27 -6.54
N VAL A 269 1.06 -28.53 -6.14
CA VAL A 269 2.50 -28.53 -6.59
C VAL A 269 2.85 -27.23 -7.36
N THR A 270 3.77 -26.32 -6.97
CA THR A 270 4.92 -26.31 -6.04
C THR A 270 5.29 -24.87 -5.69
N ASN A 271 5.42 -24.55 -4.40
CA ASN A 271 6.10 -23.36 -3.90
C ASN A 271 7.59 -23.64 -3.76
N GLY A 272 8.43 -22.74 -4.29
CA GLY A 272 9.89 -22.85 -4.19
C GLY A 272 10.57 -21.49 -4.19
N ASN A 273 10.91 -21.04 -2.97
CA ASN A 273 12.07 -20.21 -2.65
C ASN A 273 12.00 -18.68 -2.88
N LEU A 274 11.49 -17.94 -1.88
CA LEU A 274 11.70 -16.48 -1.74
C LEU A 274 12.24 -16.07 -0.35
N PHE A 275 12.74 -17.00 0.46
CA PHE A 275 13.24 -16.70 1.81
C PHE A 275 14.78 -16.71 1.84
N GLY A 276 15.36 -15.58 1.46
CA GLY A 276 16.81 -15.35 1.58
C GLY A 276 17.22 -13.89 1.81
N LEU A 277 16.29 -12.95 2.01
CA LEU A 277 16.60 -11.51 2.01
C LEU A 277 16.25 -10.74 3.29
N VAL A 278 15.90 -11.44 4.38
CA VAL A 278 15.67 -10.81 5.68
C VAL A 278 16.55 -11.48 6.74
N ASP A 279 17.88 -11.35 6.62
CA ASP A 279 18.78 -11.72 7.73
C ASP A 279 20.21 -11.15 7.60
N SER A 280 20.36 -9.84 7.35
CA SER A 280 21.70 -9.22 7.34
C SER A 280 21.83 -7.84 8.00
N SER A 281 20.84 -7.37 8.77
CA SER A 281 20.94 -6.05 9.41
C SER A 281 21.26 -6.05 10.92
N ASN A 282 21.26 -7.20 11.62
CA ASN A 282 21.36 -7.22 13.09
C ASN A 282 22.64 -7.82 13.72
N ALA A 283 23.70 -8.10 12.95
CA ALA A 283 24.93 -8.72 13.48
C ALA A 283 26.06 -7.73 13.89
N HIS A 284 25.81 -6.42 13.91
CA HIS A 284 26.83 -5.43 14.28
C HIS A 284 26.30 -4.42 15.30
N LYS A 285 26.03 -4.86 16.54
CA LYS A 285 25.98 -3.93 17.69
C LYS A 285 26.25 -4.49 19.08
N GLU A 286 26.54 -5.79 19.25
CA GLU A 286 26.99 -6.32 20.55
C GLU A 286 28.38 -6.95 20.47
N ALA A 287 29.42 -6.13 20.57
CA ALA A 287 30.76 -6.56 20.99
C ALA A 287 31.66 -5.35 21.30
N LYS A 288 31.35 -4.57 22.36
CA LYS A 288 32.39 -3.75 23.03
C LYS A 288 31.95 -3.10 24.35
N LEU A 289 31.51 -3.89 25.33
CA LEU A 289 31.54 -3.47 26.74
C LEU A 289 31.86 -4.68 27.61
N GLY A 290 33.03 -4.69 28.26
CA GLY A 290 33.40 -5.72 29.23
C GLY A 290 34.88 -6.09 29.25
N GLY A 291 35.78 -5.13 29.47
CA GLY A 291 37.17 -5.38 29.84
C GLY A 291 37.40 -5.00 31.29
N GLY A 292 36.93 -5.86 32.19
CA GLY A 292 37.15 -5.75 33.64
C GLY A 292 38.51 -6.36 34.04
N ASP A 293 39.15 -5.63 34.93
CA ASP A 293 40.41 -5.84 35.63
C ASP A 293 40.38 -7.02 36.64
N GLN A 294 41.59 -7.40 37.12
CA GLN A 294 41.95 -8.34 38.22
C GLN A 294 41.98 -9.85 37.88
N GLY A 295 42.98 -10.65 38.28
CA GLY A 295 44.16 -10.46 39.11
C GLY A 295 44.84 -11.82 39.40
N ASP A 296 46.13 -11.79 39.73
CA ASP A 296 46.93 -12.68 40.59
C ASP A 296 46.86 -14.23 40.44
N GLU A 297 47.94 -14.82 39.90
CA GLU A 297 48.97 -15.61 40.65
C GLU A 297 50.18 -15.95 39.75
#